data_AF-A0A7S2LXP2-F1
#
_entry.id   AF-A0A7S2LXP2-F1
#
_cell.length_a   1.000
_cell.length_b   1.000
_cell.length_c   1.000
_cell.angle_alpha   90.00
_cell.angle_beta   90.00
_cell.angle_gamma   90.00
#
_symmetry.space_group_name_H-M   'P 1'
#
loop_
_entity.id
_entity.type
_entity.pdbx_description
1 polymer ?
#
loop_
_entity_poly.entity_id
_entity_poly.type
_entity_poly.pdbx_seq_one_letter_code
_entity_poly.pdbx_strand_id
1 'polypeptide(L)'
;GKWINMNTTASSSHKRSHIELEYAHPSSSTNTTIMTSSKPRLIHESLNNISQSIRFLVTGFLSQIIFMTTYNLLISIFEPMGYPASTIYAVFYTIYIPVGHALTALCVFGWPEKYLPSLMANAPIGLTAMAIGTALTGFLSKIGFNAMADDWISSIIGTDKPVEEEEGEFYSSLVVMVATGVWCFVLSLYVNSENKTDAKEKEL
;
A
#
# COMPACT_ATOMS: atom_id res chain seq x y z
N GLY A 1 -32.56 -93.04 5.96
CA GLY A 1 -33.48 -92.33 6.87
C GLY A 1 -34.25 -91.32 6.05
N LYS A 2 -35.57 -91.37 5.96
CA LYS A 2 -36.59 -91.00 6.95
C LYS A 2 -36.66 -89.47 7.19
N TRP A 3 -37.80 -88.93 6.72
CA TRP A 3 -38.58 -87.79 7.23
C TRP A 3 -38.31 -86.36 6.76
N ILE A 4 -39.23 -85.94 5.90
CA ILE A 4 -39.87 -84.62 5.84
C ILE A 4 -40.30 -84.18 7.25
N ASN A 5 -40.12 -82.90 7.59
CA ASN A 5 -40.92 -82.26 8.63
C ASN A 5 -41.40 -80.88 8.15
N MET A 6 -42.71 -80.69 8.24
CA MET A 6 -43.47 -79.50 7.87
C MET A 6 -43.76 -78.63 9.11
N ASN A 7 -43.76 -77.32 8.86
CA ASN A 7 -44.67 -76.28 9.38
C ASN A 7 -44.68 -75.79 10.84
N THR A 8 -45.06 -74.50 10.91
CA THR A 8 -45.69 -73.69 12.00
C THR A 8 -44.66 -72.96 12.89
N THR A 9 -44.63 -71.62 13.08
CA THR A 9 -45.66 -70.56 12.98
C THR A 9 -45.03 -69.15 13.08
N ALA A 10 -45.69 -68.17 12.43
CA ALA A 10 -45.84 -66.74 12.80
C ALA A 10 -44.59 -65.83 12.89
N SER A 11 -44.59 -64.53 12.61
CA SER A 11 -45.48 -63.56 11.97
C SER A 11 -44.73 -62.23 12.08
N SER A 12 -44.46 -61.53 10.98
CA SER A 12 -44.79 -60.11 10.78
C SER A 12 -43.97 -59.49 9.63
N SER A 13 -44.71 -58.84 8.73
CA SER A 13 -44.40 -57.61 7.98
C SER A 13 -42.97 -57.38 7.46
N HIS A 14 -42.73 -57.08 6.18
CA HIS A 14 -43.57 -56.31 5.26
C HIS A 14 -43.15 -56.57 3.81
N LYS A 15 -44.12 -56.37 2.92
CA LYS A 15 -44.26 -56.80 1.53
C LYS A 15 -43.60 -55.80 0.57
N ARG A 16 -43.01 -56.32 -0.53
CA ARG A 16 -42.99 -55.82 -1.94
C ARG A 16 -42.51 -54.37 -2.20
N SER A 17 -41.80 -54.04 -3.27
CA SER A 17 -41.66 -54.63 -4.61
C SER A 17 -40.58 -53.85 -5.35
N HIS A 18 -39.92 -54.55 -6.28
CA HIS A 18 -39.21 -53.97 -7.43
C HIS A 18 -39.89 -52.70 -7.97
N ILE A 19 -39.15 -51.60 -8.03
CA ILE A 19 -39.39 -50.48 -8.93
C ILE A 19 -38.02 -49.99 -9.40
N GLU A 20 -37.80 -50.06 -10.71
CA GLU A 20 -36.74 -49.36 -11.44
C GLU A 20 -36.76 -47.88 -11.07
N LEU A 21 -35.66 -47.37 -10.49
CA LEU A 21 -35.44 -45.95 -10.31
C LEU A 21 -34.70 -45.41 -11.53
N GLU A 22 -35.46 -45.17 -12.59
CA GLU A 22 -35.18 -44.10 -13.55
C GLU A 22 -35.65 -42.79 -12.92
N TYR A 23 -34.74 -41.97 -12.41
CA TYR A 23 -35.06 -40.58 -12.09
C TYR A 23 -33.88 -39.63 -12.31
N ALA A 24 -34.12 -38.76 -13.29
CA ALA A 24 -34.01 -37.31 -13.20
C ALA A 24 -32.62 -36.67 -13.03
N HIS A 25 -32.23 -35.95 -14.09
CA HIS A 25 -31.47 -34.72 -14.01
C HIS A 25 -31.94 -33.81 -12.86
N PRO A 26 -31.04 -33.38 -11.97
CA PRO A 26 -31.08 -32.05 -11.40
C PRO A 26 -30.10 -31.19 -12.20
N SER A 27 -30.64 -30.23 -12.96
CA SER A 27 -29.88 -29.07 -13.43
C SER A 27 -29.27 -28.39 -12.20
N SER A 28 -28.01 -28.72 -11.93
CA SER A 28 -27.19 -28.10 -10.90
C SER A 28 -27.17 -26.60 -11.19
N SER A 29 -27.75 -25.86 -10.26
CA SER A 29 -27.59 -24.42 -10.11
C SER A 29 -26.12 -24.08 -10.24
N THR A 30 -25.76 -23.49 -11.37
CA THR A 30 -24.47 -22.82 -11.53
C THR A 30 -24.49 -21.62 -10.57
N ASN A 31 -24.07 -21.85 -9.33
CA ASN A 31 -23.63 -20.78 -8.44
C ASN A 31 -22.34 -20.25 -9.07
N THR A 32 -22.49 -19.32 -10.00
CA THR A 32 -21.44 -18.39 -10.37
C THR A 32 -21.16 -17.58 -9.11
N THR A 33 -20.29 -18.11 -8.25
CA THR A 33 -19.59 -17.30 -7.26
C THR A 33 -18.77 -16.31 -8.08
N ILE A 34 -19.39 -15.17 -8.39
CA ILE A 34 -18.67 -13.98 -8.80
C ILE A 34 -17.67 -13.78 -7.67
N MET A 35 -16.40 -14.11 -7.92
CA MET A 35 -15.30 -13.67 -7.09
C MET A 35 -15.37 -12.15 -7.15
N THR A 36 -16.11 -11.56 -6.22
CA THR A 36 -15.99 -10.14 -5.91
C THR A 36 -14.57 -10.00 -5.40
N SER A 37 -13.65 -9.67 -6.31
CA SER A 37 -12.35 -9.12 -5.98
C SER A 37 -12.62 -8.07 -4.91
N SER A 38 -12.32 -8.42 -3.66
CA SER A 38 -12.63 -7.60 -2.51
C SER A 38 -11.92 -6.27 -2.71
N LYS A 39 -12.65 -5.24 -3.15
CA LYS A 39 -12.07 -3.91 -3.32
C LYS A 39 -11.40 -3.52 -2.00
N PRO A 40 -10.18 -2.96 -2.02
CA PRO A 40 -9.50 -2.56 -0.80
C PRO A 40 -10.42 -1.64 0.01
N ARG A 41 -10.56 -1.94 1.31
CA ARG A 41 -11.36 -1.13 2.24
C ARG A 41 -10.58 0.14 2.56
N LEU A 42 -10.74 1.16 1.71
CA LEU A 42 -10.26 2.52 1.94
C LEU A 42 -11.17 3.23 2.96
N ILE A 43 -10.71 4.37 3.51
CA ILE A 43 -11.51 5.18 4.44
C ILE A 43 -12.90 5.51 3.86
N HIS A 44 -12.97 5.82 2.56
CA HIS A 44 -14.20 6.23 1.91
C HIS A 44 -14.31 5.63 0.51
N GLU A 45 -15.51 5.18 0.13
CA GLU A 45 -15.76 4.52 -1.17
C GLU A 45 -15.46 5.42 -2.36
N SER A 46 -15.59 6.75 -2.22
CA SER A 46 -15.24 7.69 -3.30
C SER A 46 -13.77 7.60 -3.72
N LEU A 47 -12.88 7.16 -2.81
CA LEU A 47 -11.48 6.94 -3.14
C LEU A 47 -11.32 5.80 -4.14
N ASN A 48 -12.24 4.83 -4.19
CA ASN A 48 -12.17 3.73 -5.17
C ASN A 48 -12.41 4.19 -6.62
N ASN A 49 -12.94 5.40 -6.83
CA ASN A 49 -13.13 5.98 -8.16
C ASN A 49 -11.88 6.71 -8.67
N ILE A 50 -10.88 6.93 -7.81
CA ILE A 50 -9.63 7.62 -8.13
C ILE A 50 -8.54 6.57 -8.37
N SER A 51 -7.71 6.77 -9.39
CA SER A 51 -6.60 5.86 -9.69
C SER A 51 -5.62 5.78 -8.51
N GLN A 52 -5.08 4.59 -8.27
CA GLN A 52 -4.17 4.33 -7.15
C GLN A 52 -2.93 5.24 -7.17
N SER A 53 -2.40 5.56 -8.35
CA SER A 53 -1.28 6.50 -8.52
C SER A 53 -1.63 7.92 -8.05
N ILE A 54 -2.82 8.42 -8.37
CA ILE A 54 -3.27 9.75 -7.93
C ILE A 54 -3.46 9.75 -6.41
N ARG A 55 -4.08 8.71 -5.86
CA ARG A 55 -4.23 8.57 -4.39
C ARG A 55 -2.88 8.54 -3.69
N PHE A 56 -1.91 7.79 -4.22
CA PHE A 56 -0.56 7.69 -3.67
C PHE A 56 0.13 9.06 -3.68
N LEU A 57 0.06 9.80 -4.79
CA LEU A 57 0.64 11.14 -4.89
C LEU A 57 -0.01 12.11 -3.90
N VAL A 58 -1.34 12.21 -3.88
CA VAL A 58 -2.07 13.13 -3.00
C VAL A 58 -1.83 12.79 -1.53
N THR A 59 -1.84 11.50 -1.18
CA THR A 59 -1.57 11.05 0.20
C THR A 59 -0.12 11.33 0.60
N GLY A 60 0.84 11.09 -0.30
CA GLY A 60 2.24 11.41 -0.07
C GLY A 60 2.46 12.90 0.14
N PHE A 61 1.85 13.75 -0.69
CA PHE A 61 1.91 15.21 -0.54
C PHE A 61 1.28 15.69 0.77
N LEU A 62 0.10 15.19 1.11
CA LEU A 62 -0.55 15.50 2.39
C LEU A 62 0.31 15.06 3.58
N SER A 63 0.87 13.85 3.51
CA SER A 63 1.80 13.33 4.53
C SER A 63 3.01 14.25 4.67
N GLN A 64 3.59 14.73 3.57
CA GLN A 64 4.72 15.65 3.61
C GLN A 64 4.37 16.99 4.27
N ILE A 65 3.20 17.56 3.98
CA ILE A 65 2.74 18.81 4.63
C ILE A 65 2.57 18.60 6.14
N ILE A 66 1.93 17.50 6.56
CA ILE A 66 1.75 17.18 7.96
C ILE A 66 3.12 17.02 8.63
N PHE A 67 4.03 16.27 8.00
CA PHE A 67 5.37 16.04 8.51
C PHE A 67 6.12 17.36 8.72
N MET A 68 6.19 18.22 7.70
CA MET A 68 6.91 19.49 7.79
C MET A 68 6.29 20.45 8.78
N THR A 69 4.96 20.55 8.82
CA THR A 69 4.26 21.44 9.75
C THR A 69 4.51 21.01 11.19
N THR A 70 4.38 19.72 11.48
CA THR A 70 4.62 19.19 12.83
C THR A 70 6.11 19.27 13.21
N TYR A 71 7.03 18.95 12.30
CA TYR A 71 8.46 19.07 12.58
C TYR A 71 8.86 20.51 12.92
N ASN A 72 8.45 21.50 12.11
CA ASN A 72 8.74 22.91 12.37
C ASN A 72 8.13 23.41 13.69
N LEU A 73 6.91 22.93 14.03
CA LEU A 73 6.31 23.21 15.33
C LEU A 73 7.14 22.62 16.48
N LEU A 74 7.62 21.38 16.35
CA LEU A 74 8.46 20.73 17.36
C LEU A 74 9.80 21.43 17.51
N ILE A 75 10.44 21.84 16.41
CA ILE A 75 11.66 22.64 16.44
C ILE A 75 11.42 23.95 17.21
N SER A 76 10.36 24.68 16.89
CA SER A 76 10.01 25.94 17.56
C SER A 76 9.79 25.80 19.07
N ILE A 77 9.38 24.62 19.54
CA ILE A 77 9.14 24.33 20.96
C ILE A 77 10.40 23.81 21.66
N PHE A 78 11.11 22.86 21.06
CA PHE A 78 12.16 22.08 21.72
C PHE A 78 13.58 22.59 21.45
N GLU A 79 13.83 23.25 20.32
CA GLU A 79 15.15 23.83 20.05
C GLU A 79 15.51 24.93 21.07
N PRO A 80 14.59 25.85 21.47
CA PRO A 80 14.86 26.80 22.54
C PRO A 80 15.12 26.16 23.92
N MET A 81 14.73 24.89 24.11
CA MET A 81 14.99 24.13 25.33
C MET A 81 16.38 23.45 25.33
N GLY A 82 17.18 23.67 24.27
CA GLY A 82 18.55 23.16 24.15
C GLY A 82 18.65 21.79 23.48
N TYR A 83 17.56 21.27 22.90
CA TYR A 83 17.60 20.01 22.14
C TYR A 83 18.06 20.25 20.70
N PRO A 84 19.08 19.53 20.20
CA PRO A 84 19.50 19.63 18.80
C PRO A 84 18.38 19.24 17.83
N ALA A 85 18.28 19.96 16.71
CA ALA A 85 17.29 19.71 15.65
C ALA A 85 17.33 18.26 15.11
N SER A 86 18.51 17.64 15.06
CA SER A 86 18.70 16.25 14.65
C SER A 86 18.06 15.25 15.62
N THR A 87 18.12 15.52 16.93
CA THR A 87 17.51 14.66 17.95
C THR A 87 15.99 14.78 17.90
N ILE A 88 15.47 16.00 17.75
CA ILE A 88 14.03 16.26 17.57
C ILE A 88 13.53 15.53 16.32
N TYR A 89 14.29 15.63 15.21
CA TYR A 89 13.98 14.93 13.97
C TYR A 89 13.94 13.41 14.16
N ALA A 90 14.97 12.81 14.77
CA ALA A 90 15.04 11.36 14.96
C ALA A 90 13.87 10.81 15.79
N VAL A 91 13.54 11.49 16.90
CA VAL A 91 12.42 11.10 17.77
C VAL A 91 11.09 11.26 17.04
N PHE A 92 10.87 12.42 16.41
CA PHE A 92 9.64 12.69 15.67
C PHE A 92 9.46 11.70 14.53
N TYR A 93 10.50 11.46 13.73
CA TYR A 93 10.46 10.55 12.58
C TYR A 93 10.14 9.12 13.01
N THR A 94 10.71 8.65 14.12
CA THR A 94 10.42 7.31 14.67
C THR A 94 8.94 7.14 15.01
N ILE A 95 8.30 8.19 15.54
CA ILE A 95 6.86 8.20 15.85
C ILE A 95 6.03 8.39 14.57
N TYR A 96 6.54 9.14 13.60
CA TYR A 96 5.81 9.47 12.39
C TYR A 96 5.76 8.32 11.37
N ILE A 97 6.77 7.45 11.30
CA ILE A 97 6.80 6.27 10.40
C ILE A 97 5.48 5.47 10.45
N PRO A 98 5.00 5.00 11.62
CA PRO A 98 3.73 4.29 11.69
C PRO A 98 2.52 5.17 11.34
N VAL A 99 2.55 6.48 11.58
CA VAL A 99 1.45 7.38 11.20
C VAL A 99 1.38 7.57 9.68
N GLY A 100 2.52 7.81 9.03
CA GLY A 100 2.61 7.94 7.56
C GLY A 100 2.21 6.65 6.84
N HIS A 101 2.60 5.50 7.38
CA HIS A 101 2.15 4.20 6.86
C HIS A 101 0.64 4.03 7.00
N ALA A 102 0.07 4.40 8.16
CA ALA A 102 -1.38 4.33 8.37
C ALA A 102 -2.13 5.21 7.36
N LEU A 103 -1.68 6.44 7.11
CA LEU A 103 -2.28 7.32 6.09
C LEU A 103 -2.25 6.66 4.69
N THR A 104 -1.12 6.05 4.33
CA THR A 104 -0.95 5.39 3.03
C THR A 104 -1.82 4.14 2.92
N ALA A 105 -1.90 3.32 3.97
CA ALA A 105 -2.78 2.17 4.03
C ALA A 105 -4.25 2.61 3.91
N LEU A 106 -4.66 3.61 4.67
CA LEU A 106 -6.04 4.08 4.73
C LEU A 106 -6.52 4.76 3.44
N CYS A 107 -5.66 5.53 2.77
CA CYS A 107 -6.03 6.32 1.60
C CYS A 107 -5.70 5.65 0.26
N VAL A 108 -4.76 4.70 0.22
CA VAL A 108 -4.22 4.16 -1.05
C VAL A 108 -4.45 2.67 -1.23
N PHE A 109 -4.01 1.84 -0.27
CA PHE A 109 -3.92 0.38 -0.44
C PHE A 109 -5.00 -0.41 0.33
N GLY A 110 -5.71 0.22 1.24
CA GLY A 110 -6.60 -0.43 2.20
C GLY A 110 -5.87 -0.84 3.48
N TRP A 111 -6.63 -0.97 4.57
CA TRP A 111 -6.07 -1.40 5.85
C TRP A 111 -5.62 -2.87 5.79
N PRO A 112 -4.35 -3.20 6.11
CA PRO A 112 -3.85 -4.58 6.07
C PRO A 112 -4.41 -5.42 7.23
N GLU A 113 -4.63 -6.72 7.00
CA GLU A 113 -5.05 -7.65 8.06
C GLU A 113 -4.03 -7.74 9.22
N LYS A 114 -2.74 -7.67 8.88
CA LYS A 114 -1.63 -7.65 9.83
C LYS A 114 -0.82 -6.38 9.65
N TYR A 115 -1.15 -5.36 10.44
CA TYR A 115 -0.55 -4.02 10.33
C TYR A 115 0.96 -4.01 10.58
N LEU A 116 1.44 -4.66 11.65
CA LEU A 116 2.84 -4.59 12.03
C LEU A 116 3.80 -5.24 11.00
N PRO A 117 3.51 -6.45 10.45
CA PRO A 117 4.29 -7.00 9.35
C PRO A 117 4.26 -6.13 8.08
N SER A 118 3.11 -5.55 7.75
CA SER A 118 2.98 -4.64 6.60
C SER A 118 3.85 -3.38 6.79
N LEU A 119 3.86 -2.80 7.99
CA LEU A 119 4.70 -1.66 8.32
C LEU A 119 6.19 -2.00 8.16
N MET A 120 6.63 -3.15 8.66
CA MET A 120 8.04 -3.57 8.57
C MET A 120 8.46 -3.90 7.13
N ALA A 121 7.56 -4.43 6.30
CA ALA A 121 7.83 -4.65 4.89
C ALA A 121 8.00 -3.35 4.11
N ASN A 122 7.34 -2.26 4.53
CA ASN A 122 7.44 -0.95 3.89
C ASN A 122 8.55 -0.06 4.49
N ALA A 123 9.11 -0.38 5.66
CA ALA A 123 10.18 0.40 6.29
C ALA A 123 11.44 0.55 5.40
N PRO A 124 11.94 -0.48 4.69
CA PRO A 124 13.06 -0.33 3.76
C PRO A 124 12.78 0.64 2.61
N ILE A 125 11.52 0.79 2.18
CA ILE A 125 11.13 1.71 1.11
C ILE A 125 11.40 3.15 1.55
N GLY A 126 10.93 3.51 2.76
CA GLY A 126 11.16 4.84 3.33
C GLY A 126 12.65 5.14 3.56
N LEU A 127 13.39 4.17 4.09
CA LEU A 127 14.84 4.35 4.33
C LEU A 127 15.64 4.51 3.04
N THR A 128 15.35 3.71 2.01
CA THR A 128 16.05 3.82 0.72
C THR A 128 15.68 5.11 0.00
N ALA A 129 14.43 5.56 0.07
CA ALA A 129 14.01 6.84 -0.46
C ALA A 129 14.73 8.01 0.23
N MET A 130 14.90 7.96 1.55
CA MET A 130 15.66 8.95 2.31
C MET A 130 17.14 8.96 1.93
N ALA A 131 17.74 7.79 1.75
CA ALA A 131 19.13 7.66 1.34
C ALA A 131 19.35 8.23 -0.08
N ILE A 132 18.48 7.87 -1.02
CA ILE A 132 18.51 8.40 -2.39
C ILE A 132 18.28 9.91 -2.40
N GLY A 133 17.30 10.39 -1.63
CA GLY A 133 17.02 11.82 -1.51
C GLY A 133 18.24 12.59 -1.01
N THR A 134 18.84 12.16 0.10
CA THR A 134 20.05 12.77 0.67
C THR A 134 21.21 12.76 -0.33
N ALA A 135 21.46 11.63 -0.99
CA ALA A 135 22.54 11.49 -1.97
C ALA A 135 22.32 12.40 -3.19
N LEU A 136 21.07 12.48 -3.67
CA LEU A 136 20.71 13.29 -4.83
C LEU A 136 20.77 14.78 -4.49
N THR A 137 20.27 15.21 -3.33
CA THR A 137 20.43 16.59 -2.85
C THR A 137 21.91 16.96 -2.81
N GLY A 138 22.75 16.14 -2.16
CA GLY A 138 24.19 16.40 -2.08
C GLY A 138 24.86 16.45 -3.47
N PHE A 139 24.43 15.61 -4.41
CA PHE A 139 24.91 15.65 -5.78
C PHE A 139 24.50 16.93 -6.51
N LEU A 140 23.23 17.33 -6.43
CA LEU A 140 22.68 18.52 -7.09
C LEU A 140 23.28 19.82 -6.52
N SER A 141 23.48 19.89 -5.20
CA SER A 141 24.17 21.01 -4.55
C SER A 141 25.63 21.08 -5.00
N LYS A 142 26.33 19.93 -5.13
CA LYS A 142 27.74 19.90 -5.58
C LYS A 142 27.93 20.41 -7.01
N ILE A 143 26.99 20.11 -7.91
CA ILE A 143 27.07 20.57 -9.31
C ILE A 143 26.50 21.98 -9.51
N GLY A 144 25.99 22.63 -8.45
CA GLY A 144 25.34 23.93 -8.55
C GLY A 144 24.11 23.90 -9.45
N PHE A 145 23.35 22.79 -9.43
CA PHE A 145 22.24 22.56 -10.36
C PHE A 145 21.22 23.70 -10.37
N ASN A 146 20.95 24.27 -9.19
CA ASN A 146 19.99 25.36 -9.04
C ASN A 146 20.42 26.60 -9.85
N ALA A 147 21.69 26.99 -9.76
CA ALA A 147 22.25 28.10 -10.53
C ALA A 147 22.22 27.81 -12.04
N MET A 148 22.51 26.56 -12.45
CA MET A 148 22.41 26.16 -13.86
C MET A 148 20.97 26.23 -14.38
N ALA A 149 19.99 25.84 -13.55
CA ALA A 149 18.57 25.89 -13.91
C ALA A 149 18.08 27.35 -14.04
N ASP A 150 18.49 28.23 -13.13
CA ASP A 150 18.17 29.66 -13.20
C ASP A 150 18.77 30.32 -14.45
N ASP A 151 20.02 30.01 -14.78
CA ASP A 151 20.67 30.49 -16.00
C ASP A 151 19.97 29.99 -17.28
N TRP A 152 19.50 28.75 -17.28
CA TRP A 152 18.78 28.17 -18.41
C TRP A 152 17.38 28.78 -18.58
N ILE A 153 16.63 28.95 -17.49
CA ILE A 153 15.28 29.52 -17.50
C ILE A 153 15.33 30.99 -17.92
N SER A 154 16.28 31.76 -17.37
CA SER A 154 16.48 33.16 -17.75
C SER A 154 16.88 33.29 -19.23
N SER A 155 17.70 32.37 -19.76
CA SER A 155 18.08 32.35 -21.18
C SER A 155 16.91 32.07 -22.15
N ILE A 156 15.89 31.32 -21.72
CA ILE A 156 14.74 30.96 -22.57
C ILE A 156 13.61 31.99 -22.45
N ILE A 157 13.34 32.45 -21.23
CA ILE A 157 12.19 33.32 -20.94
C ILE A 157 12.58 34.80 -21.09
N GLY A 158 13.88 35.14 -21.07
CA GLY A 158 14.36 36.50 -21.23
C GLY A 158 14.09 37.40 -20.02
N THR A 159 13.85 36.81 -18.85
CA THR A 159 13.63 37.53 -17.59
C THR A 159 14.96 37.83 -16.93
N ASP A 160 15.16 39.07 -16.47
CA ASP A 160 16.32 39.45 -15.65
C ASP A 160 16.40 38.57 -14.40
N LYS A 161 17.63 38.17 -14.04
CA LYS A 161 17.89 37.37 -12.84
C LYS A 161 17.32 38.10 -11.62
N PRO A 162 16.50 37.44 -10.77
CA PRO A 162 16.06 38.06 -9.53
C PRO A 162 17.30 38.44 -8.70
N VAL A 163 17.46 39.75 -8.47
CA VAL A 163 18.56 40.33 -7.71
C VAL A 163 18.21 40.17 -6.22
N GLU A 164 18.72 39.09 -5.61
CA GLU A 164 18.69 38.79 -4.16
C GLU A 164 17.24 38.55 -3.62
N GLU A 165 16.87 37.60 -2.76
CA GLU A 165 17.44 37.12 -1.49
C GLU A 165 16.85 35.73 -1.15
N GLU A 166 17.02 34.71 -1.97
CA GLU A 166 16.85 33.33 -1.51
C GLU A 166 17.78 32.48 -2.37
N GLU A 167 18.90 32.02 -1.79
CA GLU A 167 19.68 30.88 -2.31
C GLU A 167 18.81 29.60 -2.20
N GLY A 168 17.61 29.64 -2.79
CA GLY A 168 16.61 28.63 -2.64
C GLY A 168 16.97 27.47 -3.54
N GLU A 169 17.30 26.31 -2.96
CA GLU A 169 17.48 25.03 -3.66
C GLU A 169 16.16 24.48 -4.25
N PHE A 170 15.30 25.35 -4.79
CA PHE A 170 13.94 25.05 -5.19
C PHE A 170 13.90 24.02 -6.34
N TYR A 171 14.71 24.20 -7.38
CA TYR A 171 14.74 23.25 -8.50
C TYR A 171 15.35 21.92 -8.09
N SER A 172 16.41 21.95 -7.28
CA SER A 172 17.01 20.74 -6.72
C SER A 172 16.00 19.97 -5.86
N SER A 173 15.24 20.68 -5.02
CA SER A 173 14.17 20.11 -4.18
C SER A 173 13.05 19.47 -5.02
N LEU A 174 12.62 20.11 -6.11
CA LEU A 174 11.64 19.54 -7.03
C LEU A 174 12.14 18.24 -7.67
N VAL A 175 13.38 18.22 -8.16
CA VAL A 175 13.98 17.01 -8.75
C VAL A 175 14.07 15.89 -7.73
N VAL A 176 14.51 16.19 -6.50
CA VAL A 176 14.60 15.22 -5.41
C VAL A 176 13.21 14.69 -5.04
N MET A 177 12.19 15.55 -4.95
CA MET A 177 10.81 15.15 -4.66
C MET A 177 10.27 14.20 -5.73
N VAL A 178 10.49 14.49 -7.01
CA VAL A 178 10.04 13.62 -8.10
C VAL A 178 10.78 12.28 -8.08
N ALA A 179 12.11 12.29 -7.97
CA ALA A 179 12.91 11.07 -7.98
C ALA A 179 12.57 10.13 -6.80
N THR A 180 12.50 10.68 -5.59
CA THR A 180 12.12 9.91 -4.39
C THR A 180 10.66 9.46 -4.42
N GLY A 181 9.75 10.28 -4.95
CA GLY A 181 8.35 9.92 -5.13
C GLY A 181 8.15 8.75 -6.10
N VAL A 182 8.83 8.76 -7.25
CA VAL A 182 8.82 7.66 -8.21
C VAL A 182 9.42 6.39 -7.60
N TRP A 183 10.53 6.51 -6.87
CA TRP A 183 11.16 5.38 -6.18
C TRP A 183 10.22 4.72 -5.18
N CYS A 184 9.62 5.51 -4.29
CA CYS A 184 8.62 5.04 -3.33
C CYS A 184 7.45 4.36 -4.03
N PHE A 185 6.92 4.96 -5.10
CA PHE A 185 5.78 4.40 -5.83
C PHE A 185 6.11 3.03 -6.43
N VAL A 186 7.24 2.90 -7.13
CA VAL A 186 7.65 1.64 -7.77
C VAL A 186 7.85 0.54 -6.73
N LEU A 187 8.54 0.83 -5.62
CA LEU A 187 8.75 -0.15 -4.55
C LEU A 187 7.47 -0.49 -3.81
N SER A 188 6.58 0.47 -3.55
CA SER A 188 5.29 0.20 -2.94
C SER A 188 4.41 -0.66 -3.84
N LEU A 189 4.47 -0.48 -5.17
CA LEU A 189 3.82 -1.40 -6.10
C LEU A 189 4.42 -2.80 -6.04
N TYR A 190 5.75 -2.92 -6.00
CA TYR A 190 6.42 -4.22 -5.97
C TYR A 190 6.16 -4.98 -4.66
N VAL A 191 6.20 -4.29 -3.51
CA VAL A 191 6.02 -4.90 -2.19
C VAL A 191 4.55 -5.19 -1.89
N ASN A 192 3.63 -4.35 -2.38
CA ASN A 192 2.20 -4.51 -2.12
C ASN A 192 1.41 -5.07 -3.31
N SER A 193 2.08 -5.45 -4.42
CA SER A 193 1.42 -6.25 -5.45
C SER A 193 1.08 -7.60 -4.85
N GLU A 194 -0.19 -8.00 -4.95
CA GLU A 194 -0.61 -9.36 -4.60
C GLU A 194 0.30 -10.34 -5.32
N ASN A 195 1.14 -11.07 -4.56
CA ASN A 195 1.74 -12.29 -5.07
C ASN A 195 0.58 -13.20 -5.46
N LYS A 196 0.28 -13.28 -6.76
CA LYS A 196 -0.59 -14.30 -7.35
C LYS A 196 0.04 -15.70 -7.27
N THR A 197 0.84 -15.96 -6.23
CA THR A 197 1.72 -17.12 -6.10
C THR A 197 1.41 -17.96 -4.86
N ASP A 198 0.39 -17.63 -4.06
CA ASP A 198 -0.02 -18.46 -2.92
C ASP A 198 -1.24 -19.37 -3.22
N ALA A 199 -1.74 -19.36 -4.46
CA ALA A 199 -2.86 -20.21 -4.89
C ALA A 199 -2.43 -21.52 -5.56
N LYS A 200 -1.13 -21.75 -5.80
CA LYS A 200 -0.63 -22.97 -6.48
C LYS A 200 0.17 -23.94 -5.61
N GLU A 201 0.52 -23.58 -4.39
CA GLU A 201 1.35 -24.44 -3.51
C GLU A 201 0.55 -25.18 -2.43
N LYS A 202 -0.79 -25.13 -2.50
CA LYS A 202 -1.68 -25.96 -1.66
C LYS A 202 -2.39 -27.10 -2.42
N GLU A 203 -2.06 -27.31 -3.70
CA GLU A 203 -2.64 -28.38 -4.53
C GLU A 203 -1.59 -29.24 -5.26
N LEU A 204 -0.36 -29.35 -4.72
CA LEU A 204 0.63 -30.34 -5.14
C LEU A 204 1.09 -31.15 -3.92
#